data_AF-A0A1V5W067-F1
#
_entry.id   AF-A0A1V5W067-F1
#
_cell.length_a   1.000
_cell.length_b   1.000
_cell.length_c   1.000
_cell.angle_alpha   90.00
_cell.angle_beta   90.00
_cell.angle_gamma   90.00
#
_symmetry.space_group_name_H-M   'P 1'
#
loop_
_entity.id
_entity.type
_entity.pdbx_description
1 polymer ?
#
loop_
_entity_poly.entity_id
_entity_poly.type
_entity_poly.pdbx_seq_one_letter_code
_entity_poly.pdbx_strand_id
1 'polypeptide(L)'
;MRGGILALKGLGGFQLACDATAAEAVRRLRERKRRPHKPFAVMVASLEEARLYCEISPEEAALLTSPQAPIVLLRRRTPDGAVGRAPVAPEVAPNQHTLGLMLPYTPLHHLLLRDVGRPLVMTSGNLSEEPIAKDNDEALERLAGIADAFLLHDRDIYARYDDSVVQVSQFANPKSGSPTPKLQVVRRARGYAPFPIPLPFEVGQVFAAGPLLKNTFTLTRERYAFVSQHIGDLENLETLEHYEAALATYQRLFRIAPERVVCDLHPDYLSTRFAEDFARAHGLPVPTRVQHHRAHIAACLADNGWPRDGGPVIGVALDGTGYGDDGAIWGGEWFLGDYDGLRRVAHLEPLPLPGGDAATRAPWRIAVAYLHALLEPEDFPADLCFAGFCPGEAGFIRQQIEKGLNVPRTTSMGRLFDAVSALLGVRSEISYEAQAAIELEQLAWGAQDWRPFPFTIEDGVVRLAPLFYALLETLERGGALPDIAARFHATVARMVLEVCVRLRDVSGVTTVALSGGVFQNALLLDLTVPMLEAADFDVLVHHQVPCNDGGLSLGQAVYAP
;
A
#
# COMPACT_ATOMS: atom_id res chain seq x y z
N MET A 1 9.47 8.46 31.12
CA MET A 1 8.96 8.16 32.49
C MET A 1 7.75 8.99 32.90
N ARG A 2 7.71 10.32 32.70
CA ARG A 2 6.56 11.18 33.06
C ARG A 2 5.38 11.17 32.06
N GLY A 3 5.31 10.19 31.15
CA GLY A 3 4.28 10.12 30.11
C GLY A 3 4.35 11.22 29.03
N GLY A 4 5.51 11.88 28.86
CA GLY A 4 5.74 12.87 27.81
C GLY A 4 6.21 12.24 26.49
N ILE A 5 6.15 13.04 25.43
CA ILE A 5 6.60 12.71 24.07
C ILE A 5 8.03 13.25 23.88
N LEU A 6 8.95 12.40 23.44
CA LEU A 6 10.34 12.74 23.15
C LEU A 6 10.57 12.81 21.64
N ALA A 7 11.09 13.92 21.13
CA ALA A 7 11.70 13.94 19.80
C ALA A 7 13.16 13.52 19.92
N LEU A 8 13.58 12.45 19.24
CA LEU A 8 14.96 11.99 19.22
C LEU A 8 15.57 12.07 17.82
N LYS A 9 16.81 12.53 17.72
CA LYS A 9 17.55 12.51 16.45
C LYS A 9 18.05 11.09 16.17
N GLY A 10 17.52 10.47 15.11
CA GLY A 10 17.85 9.12 14.67
C GLY A 10 18.97 9.07 13.63
N LEU A 11 19.03 7.97 12.86
CA LEU A 11 20.02 7.81 11.79
C LEU A 11 19.61 8.54 10.51
N GLY A 12 18.35 8.39 10.08
CA GLY A 12 17.81 8.93 8.83
C GLY A 12 16.90 10.14 9.01
N GLY A 13 16.61 10.54 10.25
CA GLY A 13 15.77 11.69 10.59
C GLY A 13 15.35 11.63 12.06
N PHE A 14 14.52 12.58 12.48
CA PHE A 14 13.95 12.63 13.82
C PHE A 14 12.82 11.62 14.00
N GLN A 15 12.71 11.01 15.18
CA GLN A 15 11.59 10.16 15.57
C GLN A 15 10.88 10.76 16.80
N LEU A 16 9.57 10.59 16.88
CA LEU A 16 8.77 10.87 18.07
C LEU A 16 8.55 9.57 18.84
N ALA A 17 8.89 9.61 20.12
CA ALA A 17 8.81 8.49 21.03
C ALA A 17 7.91 8.77 22.23
N CYS A 18 7.08 7.78 22.58
CA CYS A 18 6.34 7.76 23.84
C CYS A 18 6.17 6.31 24.31
N ASP A 19 5.74 6.13 25.56
CA ASP A 19 5.51 4.81 26.14
C ASP A 19 4.34 4.10 25.43
N ALA A 20 4.63 2.97 24.76
CA ALA A 20 3.64 2.23 23.98
C ALA A 20 2.62 1.49 24.86
N THR A 21 2.88 1.37 26.17
CA THR A 21 1.95 0.76 27.14
C THR A 21 1.02 1.80 27.79
N ALA A 22 1.28 3.10 27.59
CA ALA A 22 0.53 4.19 28.20
C ALA A 22 -0.47 4.80 27.21
N ALA A 23 -1.74 4.36 27.28
CA ALA A 23 -2.82 4.82 26.39
C ALA A 23 -2.91 6.36 26.28
N GLU A 24 -2.82 7.08 27.40
CA GLU A 24 -2.86 8.55 27.39
C GLU A 24 -1.70 9.21 26.65
N ALA A 25 -0.49 8.63 26.73
CA ALA A 25 0.67 9.15 26.00
C ALA A 25 0.51 8.93 24.50
N VAL A 26 -0.04 7.78 24.10
CA VAL A 26 -0.33 7.46 22.71
C VAL A 26 -1.45 8.36 22.16
N ARG A 27 -2.55 8.56 22.89
CA ARG A 27 -3.63 9.47 22.51
C ARG A 27 -3.14 10.89 22.31
N ARG A 28 -2.37 11.42 23.26
CA ARG A 28 -1.75 12.75 23.15
C ARG A 28 -0.87 12.87 21.92
N LEU A 29 -0.06 11.85 21.61
CA LEU A 29 0.76 11.84 20.40
C LEU A 29 -0.10 11.88 19.13
N ARG A 30 -1.21 11.13 19.08
CA ARG A 30 -2.15 11.15 17.94
C ARG A 30 -2.79 12.51 17.73
N GLU A 31 -3.27 13.12 18.81
CA GLU A 31 -3.89 14.45 18.78
C GLU A 31 -2.90 15.49 18.25
N ARG A 32 -1.70 15.57 18.85
CA ARG A 32 -0.68 16.55 18.46
C ARG A 32 -0.15 16.34 17.05
N LYS A 33 -0.03 15.07 16.59
CA LYS A 33 0.41 14.74 15.22
C LYS A 33 -0.73 14.80 14.19
N ARG A 34 -1.98 15.01 14.63
CA ARG A 34 -3.20 14.94 13.78
C ARG A 34 -3.31 13.61 13.03
N ARG A 35 -3.00 12.51 13.71
CA ARG A 35 -2.94 11.15 13.16
C ARG A 35 -3.85 10.20 13.96
N PRO A 36 -5.17 10.23 13.74
CA PRO A 36 -6.12 9.56 14.62
C PRO A 36 -6.06 8.02 14.53
N HIS A 37 -5.89 7.44 13.33
CA HIS A 37 -6.02 5.98 13.17
C HIS A 37 -4.76 5.29 12.62
N LYS A 38 -3.98 5.94 11.75
CA LYS A 38 -2.83 5.29 11.09
C LYS A 38 -1.88 4.65 12.15
N PRO A 39 -1.59 3.34 12.08
CA PRO A 39 -0.84 2.63 13.11
C PRO A 39 0.54 3.23 13.37
N PHE A 40 1.00 3.12 14.62
CA PHE A 40 2.36 3.48 15.00
C PHE A 40 3.26 2.25 15.07
N ALA A 41 4.52 2.41 14.68
CA ALA A 41 5.53 1.40 14.91
C ALA A 41 6.00 1.46 16.37
N VAL A 42 6.37 0.29 16.91
CA VAL A 42 6.84 0.13 18.28
C VAL A 42 8.21 -0.53 18.26
N MET A 43 9.14 0.05 19.00
CA MET A 43 10.47 -0.50 19.22
C MET A 43 10.53 -1.23 20.56
N VAL A 44 11.10 -2.44 20.54
CA VAL A 44 11.27 -3.32 21.71
C VAL A 44 12.74 -3.71 21.86
N ALA A 45 13.21 -3.98 23.08
CA ALA A 45 14.64 -4.11 23.35
C ALA A 45 15.30 -5.35 22.73
N SER A 46 14.53 -6.43 22.53
CA SER A 46 15.04 -7.68 21.97
C SER A 46 13.96 -8.51 21.29
N LEU A 47 14.39 -9.56 20.56
CA LEU A 47 13.49 -10.51 19.94
C LEU A 47 12.65 -11.30 20.97
N GLU A 48 13.22 -11.59 22.13
CA GLU A 48 12.51 -12.23 23.24
C GLU A 48 11.36 -11.36 23.73
N GLU A 49 11.58 -10.04 23.85
CA GLU A 49 10.51 -9.10 24.19
C GLU A 49 9.46 -9.00 23.08
N ALA A 50 9.88 -8.98 21.81
CA ALA A 50 8.95 -8.95 20.67
C ALA A 50 7.96 -10.12 20.71
N ARG A 51 8.42 -11.33 21.05
CA ARG A 51 7.59 -12.55 21.16
C ARG A 51 6.53 -12.50 22.26
N LEU A 52 6.67 -11.60 23.25
CA LEU A 52 5.65 -11.38 24.27
C LEU A 52 4.42 -10.67 23.69
N TYR A 53 4.60 -9.85 22.67
CA TYR A 53 3.54 -9.02 22.08
C TYR A 53 2.98 -9.61 20.79
N CYS A 54 3.80 -10.31 20.01
CA CYS A 54 3.44 -10.83 18.70
C CYS A 54 3.77 -12.32 18.52
N GLU A 55 3.04 -12.96 17.61
CA GLU A 55 3.43 -14.22 17.00
C GLU A 55 4.52 -13.93 15.97
N ILE A 56 5.62 -14.68 16.02
CA ILE A 56 6.82 -14.41 15.21
C ILE A 56 7.35 -15.74 14.68
N SER A 57 7.25 -15.92 13.37
CA SER A 57 7.85 -17.01 12.60
C SER A 57 9.38 -16.89 12.52
N PRO A 58 10.10 -17.96 12.12
CA PRO A 58 11.54 -17.91 11.89
C PRO A 58 11.96 -16.82 10.88
N GLU A 59 11.18 -16.63 9.82
CA GLU A 59 11.46 -15.66 8.76
C GLU A 59 11.27 -14.22 9.25
N GLU A 60 10.20 -13.96 10.00
CA GLU A 60 9.97 -12.66 10.64
C GLU A 60 11.05 -12.34 11.69
N ALA A 61 11.49 -13.34 12.46
CA ALA A 61 12.58 -13.19 13.41
C ALA A 61 13.91 -12.85 12.72
N ALA A 62 14.18 -13.47 11.56
CA ALA A 62 15.36 -13.17 10.75
C ALA A 62 15.32 -11.72 10.21
N LEU A 63 14.15 -11.23 9.82
CA LEU A 63 13.97 -9.83 9.39
C LEU A 63 14.19 -8.85 10.54
N LEU A 64 13.59 -9.09 11.72
CA LEU A 64 13.75 -8.23 12.90
C LEU A 64 15.23 -8.09 13.33
N THR A 65 15.97 -9.19 13.27
CA THR A 65 17.39 -9.27 13.68
C THR A 65 18.37 -8.99 12.55
N SER A 66 17.87 -8.72 11.35
CA SER A 66 18.69 -8.35 10.19
C SER A 66 19.43 -7.02 10.41
N PRO A 67 20.58 -6.80 9.74
CA PRO A 67 21.27 -5.51 9.81
C PRO A 67 20.43 -4.35 9.26
N GLN A 68 19.44 -4.63 8.42
CA GLN A 68 18.47 -3.64 7.93
C GLN A 68 17.54 -3.15 9.04
N ALA A 69 17.25 -3.98 10.05
CA ALA A 69 16.36 -3.69 11.17
C ALA A 69 15.08 -2.92 10.77
N PRO A 70 14.27 -3.46 9.84
CA PRO A 70 13.04 -2.81 9.40
C PRO A 70 11.95 -2.86 10.49
N ILE A 71 10.87 -2.12 10.26
CA ILE A 71 9.60 -2.37 10.92
C ILE A 71 8.98 -3.60 10.26
N VAL A 72 8.70 -4.64 11.03
CA VAL A 72 8.02 -5.85 10.57
C VAL A 72 6.58 -5.82 11.07
N LEU A 73 5.62 -5.99 10.16
CA LEU A 73 4.21 -6.13 10.52
C LEU A 73 3.96 -7.57 10.99
N LEU A 74 3.56 -7.71 12.26
CA LEU A 74 3.45 -9.02 12.93
C LEU A 74 2.06 -9.19 13.52
N ARG A 75 1.56 -10.42 13.52
CA ARG A 75 0.29 -10.75 14.18
C ARG A 75 0.41 -10.55 15.69
N ARG A 76 -0.47 -9.74 16.25
CA ARG A 76 -0.53 -9.44 17.68
C ARG A 76 -1.09 -10.64 18.44
N ARG A 77 -0.48 -10.95 19.60
CA ARG A 77 -1.05 -11.93 20.54
C ARG A 77 -2.27 -11.35 21.23
N THR A 78 -3.27 -12.19 21.47
CA THR A 78 -4.44 -11.81 22.27
C THR A 78 -4.03 -11.54 23.73
N PRO A 79 -4.69 -10.59 24.43
CA PRO A 79 -4.35 -10.21 25.80
C PRO A 79 -4.30 -11.38 26.79
N ASP A 80 -5.10 -12.43 26.56
CA ASP A 80 -5.17 -13.61 27.43
C ASP A 80 -3.89 -14.48 27.41
N GLY A 81 -3.00 -14.25 26.44
CA GLY A 81 -1.70 -14.93 26.32
C GLY A 81 -0.49 -14.12 26.81
N ALA A 82 -0.67 -12.90 27.29
CA ALA A 82 0.43 -12.02 27.69
C ALA A 82 0.90 -12.34 29.12
N VAL A 83 1.95 -13.16 29.24
CA VAL A 83 2.54 -13.49 30.55
C VAL A 83 3.47 -12.36 31.01
N GLY A 84 3.09 -11.66 32.08
CA GLY A 84 4.03 -10.92 32.95
C GLY A 84 4.45 -9.49 32.59
N ARG A 85 3.93 -8.87 31.52
CA ARG A 85 4.16 -7.44 31.18
C ARG A 85 2.87 -6.73 30.76
N ALA A 86 2.83 -5.41 30.96
CA ALA A 86 1.72 -4.58 30.48
C ALA A 86 1.61 -4.68 28.94
N PRO A 87 0.39 -4.88 28.40
CA PRO A 87 0.19 -4.99 26.96
C PRO A 87 0.44 -3.64 26.27
N VAL A 88 0.82 -3.67 24.99
CA VAL A 88 0.82 -2.48 24.12
C VAL A 88 -0.60 -1.91 24.06
N ALA A 89 -0.74 -0.60 24.21
CA ALA A 89 -2.01 0.09 24.22
C ALA A 89 -2.75 -0.13 22.88
N PRO A 90 -4.06 -0.43 22.88
CA PRO A 90 -4.84 -0.60 21.65
C PRO A 90 -4.77 0.62 20.71
N GLU A 91 -4.63 1.82 21.27
CA GLU A 91 -4.48 3.06 20.51
C GLU A 91 -3.21 3.10 19.66
N VAL A 92 -2.22 2.22 19.84
CA VAL A 92 -1.04 2.16 18.96
C VAL A 92 -1.42 1.72 17.55
N ALA A 93 -2.34 0.75 17.43
CA ALA A 93 -2.82 0.22 16.16
C ALA A 93 -4.33 -0.10 16.29
N PRO A 94 -5.19 0.94 16.26
CA PRO A 94 -6.63 0.78 16.48
C PRO A 94 -7.25 -0.07 15.36
N ASN A 95 -8.13 -1.00 15.73
CA ASN A 95 -8.81 -1.93 14.82
C ASN A 95 -7.85 -2.80 13.97
N GLN A 96 -6.64 -3.08 14.48
CA GLN A 96 -5.67 -3.95 13.81
C GLN A 96 -5.34 -5.17 14.66
N HIS A 97 -5.29 -6.33 14.03
CA HIS A 97 -4.71 -7.57 14.58
C HIS A 97 -3.21 -7.66 14.34
N THR A 98 -2.62 -6.70 13.61
CA THR A 98 -1.19 -6.60 13.38
C THR A 98 -0.58 -5.44 14.14
N LEU A 99 0.72 -5.55 14.44
CA LEU A 99 1.52 -4.52 15.07
C LEU A 99 2.85 -4.40 14.33
N GLY A 100 3.25 -3.17 13.97
CA GLY A 100 4.57 -2.91 13.41
C GLY A 100 5.61 -2.90 14.52
N LEU A 101 6.44 -3.94 14.63
CA LEU A 101 7.55 -3.99 15.58
C LEU A 101 8.90 -3.78 14.89
N MET A 102 9.82 -3.15 15.60
CA MET A 102 11.22 -3.03 15.20
C MET A 102 12.16 -3.22 16.38
N LEU A 103 13.41 -3.57 16.11
CA LEU A 103 14.47 -3.65 17.12
C LEU A 103 15.36 -2.39 17.10
N PRO A 104 16.07 -2.09 18.21
CA PRO A 104 17.06 -1.03 18.24
C PRO A 104 18.11 -1.23 17.15
N TYR A 105 18.34 -0.18 16.37
CA TYR A 105 19.29 -0.20 15.25
C TYR A 105 20.42 0.84 15.37
N THR A 106 20.46 1.60 16.47
CA THR A 106 21.58 2.50 16.79
C THR A 106 21.97 2.33 18.26
N PRO A 107 23.22 2.68 18.65
CA PRO A 107 23.62 2.65 20.06
C PRO A 107 22.71 3.48 20.97
N LEU A 108 22.19 4.60 20.47
CA LEU A 108 21.26 5.45 21.21
C LEU A 108 19.96 4.70 21.54
N HIS A 109 19.39 3.96 20.58
CA HIS A 109 18.19 3.17 20.80
C HIS A 109 18.43 2.05 21.84
N HIS A 110 19.58 1.39 21.79
CA HIS A 110 19.93 0.36 22.78
C HIS A 110 20.01 0.93 24.20
N LEU A 111 20.68 2.08 24.37
CA LEU A 111 20.76 2.76 25.67
C LEU A 111 19.40 3.22 26.17
N LEU A 112 18.61 3.84 25.29
CA LEU A 112 17.28 4.34 25.61
C LEU A 112 16.36 3.21 26.08
N LEU A 113 16.28 2.10 25.34
CA LEU A 113 15.41 0.98 25.70
C LEU A 113 15.90 0.23 26.94
N ARG A 114 17.21 0.11 27.14
CA ARG A 114 17.78 -0.47 28.37
C ARG A 114 17.35 0.33 29.60
N ASP A 115 17.44 1.66 29.53
CA ASP A 115 17.18 2.53 30.69
C ASP A 115 15.66 2.75 30.92
N VAL A 116 14.85 2.72 29.85
CA VAL A 116 13.38 2.88 29.93
C VAL A 116 12.66 1.57 30.29
N GLY A 117 13.18 0.42 29.84
CA GLY A 117 12.75 -0.91 30.26
C GLY A 117 11.34 -1.33 29.80
N ARG A 118 10.82 -0.74 28.73
CA ARG A 118 9.46 -0.98 28.20
C ARG A 118 9.39 -0.63 26.70
N PRO A 119 8.39 -1.12 25.94
CA PRO A 119 8.24 -0.80 24.53
C PRO A 119 7.94 0.69 24.31
N LEU A 120 8.50 1.25 23.24
CA LEU A 120 8.31 2.65 22.87
C LEU A 120 7.69 2.76 21.50
N VAL A 121 6.69 3.64 21.34
CA VAL A 121 6.30 4.10 20.01
C VAL A 121 7.51 4.77 19.37
N MET A 122 7.79 4.48 18.11
CA MET A 122 8.82 5.14 17.31
C MET A 122 8.20 5.52 15.97
N THR A 123 7.70 6.74 15.85
CA THR A 123 7.11 7.25 14.60
C THR A 123 7.97 8.38 14.04
N SER A 124 7.89 8.63 12.73
CA SER A 124 8.59 9.73 12.07
C SER A 124 8.32 11.09 12.74
N GLY A 125 9.34 11.91 12.87
CA GLY A 125 9.30 13.24 13.46
C GLY A 125 8.91 14.29 12.43
N ASN A 126 7.63 14.32 12.08
CA ASN A 126 7.02 15.30 11.18
C ASN A 126 5.55 15.48 11.54
N LEU A 127 4.98 16.62 11.13
CA LEU A 127 3.54 16.78 10.99
C LEU A 127 3.04 15.89 9.84
N SER A 128 1.81 15.37 9.92
CA SER A 128 1.27 14.43 8.94
C SER A 128 1.57 14.87 7.49
N GLU A 129 2.01 13.92 6.64
CA GLU A 129 2.27 14.10 5.20
C GLU A 129 3.50 14.94 4.79
N GLU A 130 4.21 15.54 5.75
CA GLU A 130 5.50 16.19 5.46
C GLU A 130 6.69 15.22 5.57
N PRO A 131 7.83 15.49 4.91
CA PRO A 131 9.07 14.72 5.10
C PRO A 131 9.59 14.80 6.54
N ILE A 132 10.25 13.73 6.97
CA ILE A 132 10.91 13.63 8.28
C ILE A 132 11.92 14.77 8.48
N ALA A 133 11.88 15.45 9.63
CA ALA A 133 12.88 16.45 9.96
C ALA A 133 14.27 15.80 10.04
N LYS A 134 15.32 16.50 9.58
CA LYS A 134 16.71 16.02 9.61
C LYS A 134 17.65 16.93 10.41
N ASP A 135 17.39 18.24 10.38
CA ASP A 135 18.24 19.25 11.02
C ASP A 135 17.74 19.58 12.43
N ASN A 136 18.64 20.00 13.32
CA ASN A 136 18.30 20.28 14.72
C ASN A 136 17.31 21.44 14.84
N ASP A 137 17.59 22.54 14.14
CA ASP A 137 16.75 23.75 14.18
C ASP A 137 15.38 23.49 13.55
N GLU A 138 15.36 22.76 12.42
CA GLU A 138 14.14 22.29 11.77
C GLU A 138 13.26 21.49 12.74
N ALA A 139 13.86 20.54 13.48
CA ALA A 139 13.12 19.72 14.43
C ALA A 139 12.59 20.53 15.61
N LEU A 140 13.40 21.45 16.16
CA LEU A 140 12.99 22.31 17.26
C LEU A 140 11.81 23.21 16.88
N GLU A 141 11.77 23.71 15.64
CA GLU A 141 10.68 24.53 15.13
C GLU A 141 9.43 23.69 14.83
N ARG A 142 9.56 22.67 13.97
CA ARG A 142 8.42 21.88 13.46
C ARG A 142 7.78 20.98 14.52
N LEU A 143 8.57 20.50 15.49
CA LEU A 143 8.09 19.54 16.50
C LEU A 143 7.80 20.16 17.86
N ALA A 144 7.98 21.48 18.04
CA ALA A 144 7.71 22.18 19.31
C ALA A 144 6.27 21.96 19.83
N GLY A 145 5.29 21.94 18.92
CA GLY A 145 3.89 21.70 19.26
C GLY A 145 3.55 20.23 19.56
N ILE A 146 4.49 19.31 19.34
CA ILE A 146 4.27 17.86 19.42
C ILE A 146 5.06 17.26 20.59
N ALA A 147 6.37 17.50 20.62
CA ALA A 147 7.27 16.91 21.59
C ALA A 147 7.36 17.73 22.89
N ASP A 148 7.41 17.04 24.03
CA ASP A 148 7.64 17.67 25.34
C ASP A 148 9.14 17.83 25.64
N ALA A 149 10.02 17.11 24.93
CA ALA A 149 11.47 17.17 25.07
C ALA A 149 12.17 16.77 23.77
N PHE A 150 13.45 17.17 23.65
CA PHE A 150 14.30 16.88 22.50
C PHE A 150 15.61 16.23 22.93
N LEU A 151 16.01 15.17 22.23
CA LEU A 151 17.30 14.51 22.37
C LEU A 151 18.06 14.64 21.05
N LEU A 152 19.01 15.57 21.02
CA LEU A 152 19.78 15.97 19.83
C LEU A 152 21.21 15.42 19.87
N HIS A 153 21.88 15.47 18.72
CA HIS A 153 23.33 15.30 18.62
C HIS A 153 23.90 16.15 17.46
N ASP A 154 25.21 16.32 17.46
CA ASP A 154 26.01 17.13 16.53
C ASP A 154 26.45 16.39 15.26
N ARG A 155 26.20 15.07 15.16
CA ARG A 155 26.33 14.37 13.87
C ARG A 155 25.18 14.75 12.94
N ASP A 156 25.50 15.37 11.81
CA ASP A 156 24.51 15.77 10.81
C ASP A 156 23.90 14.59 10.05
N ILE A 157 22.66 14.77 9.61
CA ILE A 157 21.94 13.83 8.75
C ILE A 157 21.94 14.43 7.34
N TYR A 158 22.77 13.87 6.46
CA TYR A 158 22.93 14.37 5.10
C TYR A 158 21.69 14.08 4.22
N ALA A 159 21.14 12.86 4.32
CA ALA A 159 20.00 12.41 3.55
C ALA A 159 18.90 11.87 4.46
N ARG A 160 17.65 12.22 4.15
CA ARG A 160 16.47 11.73 4.86
C ARG A 160 16.17 10.29 4.45
N TYR A 161 15.97 9.43 5.43
CA TYR A 161 15.53 8.05 5.23
C TYR A 161 14.48 7.71 6.29
N ASP A 162 13.26 7.42 5.85
CA ASP A 162 12.27 6.76 6.68
C ASP A 162 12.69 5.33 7.05
N ASP A 163 12.06 4.80 8.09
CA ASP A 163 12.15 3.38 8.42
C ASP A 163 11.41 2.53 7.36
N SER A 164 12.09 1.51 6.86
CA SER A 164 11.48 0.52 5.96
C SER A 164 10.42 -0.30 6.68
N VAL A 165 9.37 -0.68 5.97
CA VAL A 165 8.27 -1.50 6.49
C VAL A 165 8.14 -2.74 5.62
N VAL A 166 8.11 -3.90 6.25
CA VAL A 166 8.01 -5.20 5.58
C VAL A 166 7.00 -6.11 6.29
N GLN A 167 6.53 -7.12 5.59
CA GLN A 167 5.72 -8.21 6.15
C GLN A 167 6.08 -9.53 5.47
N VAL A 168 5.64 -10.64 6.04
CA VAL A 168 5.83 -11.98 5.48
C VAL A 168 4.48 -12.62 5.25
N SER A 169 4.17 -12.98 4.01
CA SER A 169 3.06 -13.87 3.70
C SER A 169 3.52 -15.32 3.76
N GLN A 170 2.65 -16.21 4.22
CA GLN A 170 2.93 -17.65 4.27
C GLN A 170 1.97 -18.37 3.33
N PHE A 171 2.33 -18.43 2.05
CA PHE A 171 1.47 -19.03 1.04
C PHE A 171 1.38 -20.53 1.24
N ALA A 172 0.18 -21.07 1.37
CA ALA A 172 -0.02 -22.51 1.35
C ALA A 172 0.48 -23.04 0.00
N ASN A 173 1.42 -23.98 0.01
CA ASN A 173 1.93 -24.58 -1.22
C ASN A 173 1.13 -25.87 -1.50
N PRO A 174 0.27 -25.88 -2.53
CA PRO A 174 -0.55 -27.07 -2.83
C PRO A 174 0.29 -28.26 -3.31
N LYS A 175 1.50 -28.02 -3.84
CA LYS A 175 2.38 -29.07 -4.39
C LYS A 175 3.24 -29.72 -3.31
N SER A 176 3.78 -28.95 -2.36
CA SER A 176 4.66 -29.46 -1.30
C SER A 176 3.94 -29.74 0.03
N GLY A 177 2.75 -29.16 0.23
CA GLY A 177 2.01 -29.23 1.50
C GLY A 177 2.61 -28.39 2.64
N SER A 178 3.75 -27.73 2.42
CA SER A 178 4.40 -26.85 3.40
C SER A 178 4.28 -25.38 2.96
N PRO A 179 4.00 -24.43 3.87
CA PRO A 179 3.90 -23.02 3.49
C PRO A 179 5.21 -22.49 2.87
N THR A 180 5.09 -21.66 1.85
CA THR A 180 6.21 -20.94 1.24
C THR A 180 6.21 -19.50 1.78
N PRO A 181 7.16 -19.12 2.66
CA PRO A 181 7.24 -17.75 3.12
C PRO A 181 7.72 -16.82 2.01
N LYS A 182 7.08 -15.67 1.86
CA LYS A 182 7.48 -14.62 0.93
C LYS A 182 7.51 -13.27 1.63
N LEU A 183 8.69 -12.64 1.57
CA LEU A 183 8.89 -11.26 2.00
C LEU A 183 8.12 -10.33 1.08
N GLN A 184 7.40 -9.39 1.68
CA GLN A 184 6.74 -8.28 0.99
C GLN A 184 7.23 -6.97 1.57
N VAL A 185 7.71 -6.09 0.70
CA VAL A 185 8.12 -4.75 1.09
C VAL A 185 6.91 -3.83 0.99
N VAL A 186 6.49 -3.23 2.10
CA VAL A 186 5.41 -2.23 2.13
C VAL A 186 5.99 -0.84 1.86
N ARG A 187 7.18 -0.57 2.41
CA ARG A 187 7.96 0.64 2.20
C ARG A 187 9.44 0.32 2.12
N ARG A 188 10.07 0.65 0.99
CA ARG A 188 11.52 0.54 0.77
C ARG A 188 12.21 1.86 1.14
N ALA A 189 12.98 1.89 2.22
CA ALA A 189 13.73 3.06 2.65
C ALA A 189 15.03 2.65 3.37
N ARG A 190 15.22 3.02 4.65
CA ARG A 190 16.44 2.70 5.43
C ARG A 190 16.77 1.20 5.39
N GLY A 191 18.05 0.88 5.15
CA GLY A 191 18.57 -0.48 5.11
C GLY A 191 18.44 -1.17 3.74
N TYR A 192 17.55 -0.68 2.87
CA TYR A 192 17.35 -1.24 1.53
C TYR A 192 17.80 -0.28 0.43
N ALA A 193 17.37 0.97 0.48
CA ALA A 193 17.90 2.02 -0.39
C ALA A 193 19.28 2.49 0.16
N PRO A 194 20.28 2.75 -0.71
CA PRO A 194 20.21 2.87 -2.17
C PRO A 194 20.71 1.61 -2.92
N PHE A 195 20.63 0.40 -2.35
CA PHE A 195 21.06 -0.81 -3.06
C PHE A 195 20.22 -1.01 -4.33
N PRO A 196 20.84 -1.33 -5.48
CA PRO A 196 20.13 -1.48 -6.73
C PRO A 196 19.32 -2.78 -6.77
N ILE A 197 18.29 -2.78 -7.64
CA ILE A 197 17.65 -3.99 -8.15
C ILE A 197 18.44 -4.45 -9.38
N PRO A 198 19.02 -5.68 -9.37
CA PRO A 198 19.62 -6.26 -10.56
C PRO A 198 18.56 -6.56 -11.62
N LEU A 199 18.85 -6.19 -12.87
CA LEU A 199 17.98 -6.43 -14.01
C LEU A 199 18.51 -7.59 -14.86
N PRO A 200 17.63 -8.43 -15.44
CA PRO A 200 18.04 -9.56 -16.29
C PRO A 200 18.53 -9.11 -17.67
N PHE A 201 18.39 -7.83 -18.01
CA PHE A 201 18.80 -7.21 -19.26
C PHE A 201 19.44 -5.84 -19.02
N GLU A 202 20.14 -5.33 -20.04
CA GLU A 202 20.71 -3.98 -20.00
C GLU A 202 19.66 -2.92 -20.32
N VAL A 203 19.71 -1.83 -19.58
CA VAL A 203 18.90 -0.64 -19.76
C VAL A 203 19.83 0.56 -19.87
N GLY A 204 19.48 1.51 -20.74
CA GLY A 204 20.19 2.79 -20.84
C GLY A 204 20.10 3.61 -19.55
N GLN A 205 20.68 4.81 -19.53
CA GLN A 205 20.55 5.70 -18.37
C GLN A 205 19.19 6.40 -18.38
N VAL A 206 18.22 5.85 -17.65
CA VAL A 206 16.85 6.34 -17.59
C VAL A 206 16.60 6.99 -16.23
N PHE A 207 15.88 8.10 -16.23
CA PHE A 207 15.24 8.67 -15.04
C PHE A 207 13.73 8.43 -15.11
N ALA A 208 13.22 7.56 -14.24
CA ALA A 208 11.80 7.35 -14.06
C ALA A 208 11.30 8.12 -12.84
N ALA A 209 10.37 9.06 -13.06
CA ALA A 209 9.97 10.03 -12.06
C ALA A 209 9.06 9.46 -10.95
N GLY A 210 8.37 8.35 -11.23
CA GLY A 210 7.45 7.70 -10.31
C GLY A 210 6.04 8.30 -10.26
N PRO A 211 5.22 7.83 -9.31
CA PRO A 211 3.84 8.28 -9.08
C PRO A 211 3.76 9.57 -8.26
N LEU A 212 2.53 10.02 -7.99
CA LEU A 212 2.27 11.08 -7.02
C LEU A 212 2.37 10.59 -5.57
N LEU A 213 1.68 9.50 -5.25
CA LEU A 213 1.58 8.95 -3.90
C LEU A 213 2.71 7.96 -3.63
N LYS A 214 3.16 7.89 -2.37
CA LYS A 214 4.25 7.02 -1.90
C LYS A 214 5.48 7.03 -2.82
N ASN A 215 5.78 8.18 -3.41
CA ASN A 215 6.70 8.30 -4.53
C ASN A 215 8.08 7.70 -4.22
N THR A 216 8.60 7.04 -5.24
CA THR A 216 10.02 6.79 -5.44
C THR A 216 10.37 7.19 -6.86
N PHE A 217 11.62 7.56 -7.12
CA PHE A 217 12.16 7.64 -8.47
C PHE A 217 13.14 6.48 -8.72
N THR A 218 13.41 6.18 -9.99
CA THR A 218 14.41 5.19 -10.37
C THR A 218 15.39 5.78 -11.36
N LEU A 219 16.69 5.58 -11.09
CA LEU A 219 17.76 5.78 -12.07
C LEU A 219 18.29 4.44 -12.53
N THR A 220 18.53 4.24 -13.83
CA THR A 220 19.13 3.01 -14.34
C THR A 220 20.54 3.22 -14.87
N ARG A 221 21.36 2.17 -14.81
CA ARG A 221 22.63 2.08 -15.52
C ARG A 221 23.00 0.61 -15.73
N GLU A 222 23.33 0.24 -16.96
CA GLU A 222 23.68 -1.14 -17.31
C GLU A 222 22.55 -2.09 -16.88
N ARG A 223 22.83 -3.04 -15.99
CA ARG A 223 21.88 -4.04 -15.47
C ARG A 223 21.39 -3.70 -14.07
N TYR A 224 21.36 -2.43 -13.70
CA TYR A 224 20.97 -1.99 -12.36
C TYR A 224 19.92 -0.88 -12.40
N ALA A 225 18.87 -1.05 -11.60
CA ALA A 225 17.90 -0.02 -11.27
C ALA A 225 18.09 0.46 -9.83
N PHE A 226 18.47 1.72 -9.67
CA PHE A 226 18.65 2.41 -8.39
C PHE A 226 17.33 3.08 -8.01
N VAL A 227 16.42 2.31 -7.41
CA VAL A 227 15.18 2.84 -6.83
C VAL A 227 15.52 3.68 -5.60
N SER A 228 14.95 4.88 -5.51
CA SER A 228 15.15 5.79 -4.38
C SER A 228 14.61 5.21 -3.08
N GLN A 229 14.98 5.82 -1.96
CA GLN A 229 14.17 5.67 -0.75
C GLN A 229 12.76 6.21 -0.98
N HIS A 230 11.80 5.76 -0.17
CA HIS A 230 10.49 6.38 -0.06
C HIS A 230 10.63 7.88 0.20
N ILE A 231 10.10 8.69 -0.73
CA ILE A 231 10.11 10.15 -0.65
C ILE A 231 8.87 10.64 0.10
N GLY A 232 7.73 9.96 -0.09
CA GLY A 232 6.42 10.35 0.46
C GLY A 232 5.45 10.79 -0.64
N ASP A 233 4.41 11.51 -0.26
CA ASP A 233 3.39 11.98 -1.20
C ASP A 233 3.83 13.34 -1.78
N LEU A 234 4.01 13.40 -3.11
CA LEU A 234 4.48 14.59 -3.82
C LEU A 234 3.35 15.60 -3.99
N GLU A 235 2.86 16.17 -2.88
CA GLU A 235 1.71 17.10 -2.85
C GLU A 235 2.08 18.52 -2.39
N ASN A 236 3.28 18.71 -1.85
CA ASN A 236 3.75 19.96 -1.26
C ASN A 236 5.21 20.28 -1.65
N LEU A 237 5.63 21.51 -1.36
CA LEU A 237 6.94 22.01 -1.72
C LEU A 237 8.05 21.29 -0.95
N GLU A 238 7.83 20.99 0.32
CA GLU A 238 8.79 20.35 1.21
C GLU A 238 9.17 18.94 0.72
N THR A 239 8.19 18.17 0.22
CA THR A 239 8.43 16.86 -0.39
C THR A 239 9.10 16.99 -1.75
N LEU A 240 8.77 18.01 -2.55
CA LEU A 240 9.42 18.26 -3.84
C LEU A 240 10.91 18.63 -3.67
N GLU A 241 11.24 19.52 -2.73
CA GLU A 241 12.63 19.86 -2.39
C GLU A 241 13.40 18.61 -1.90
N HIS A 242 12.74 17.77 -1.10
CA HIS A 242 13.32 16.50 -0.68
C HIS A 242 13.63 15.58 -1.87
N TYR A 243 12.68 15.45 -2.80
CA TYR A 243 12.80 14.67 -4.03
C TYR A 243 13.99 15.14 -4.88
N GLU A 244 14.10 16.44 -5.13
CA GLU A 244 15.17 17.05 -5.92
C GLU A 244 16.55 16.80 -5.29
N ALA A 245 16.67 17.01 -3.97
CA ALA A 245 17.91 16.78 -3.24
C ALA A 245 18.34 15.29 -3.26
N ALA A 246 17.36 14.38 -3.16
CA ALA A 246 17.59 12.95 -3.26
C ALA A 246 18.04 12.55 -4.69
N LEU A 247 17.35 13.04 -5.72
CA LEU A 247 17.70 12.78 -7.12
C LEU A 247 19.13 13.25 -7.45
N ALA A 248 19.47 14.48 -7.08
CA ALA A 248 20.81 15.03 -7.27
C ALA A 248 21.88 14.20 -6.53
N THR A 249 21.55 13.68 -5.35
CA THR A 249 22.44 12.79 -4.59
C THR A 249 22.65 11.47 -5.30
N TYR A 250 21.58 10.84 -5.80
CA TYR A 250 21.65 9.58 -6.55
C TYR A 250 22.43 9.72 -7.86
N GLN A 251 22.21 10.79 -8.63
CA GLN A 251 22.97 11.08 -9.85
C GLN A 251 24.47 11.20 -9.58
N ARG A 252 24.86 11.91 -8.51
CA ARG A 252 26.28 12.02 -8.11
C ARG A 252 26.86 10.70 -7.62
N LEU A 253 26.15 10.02 -6.71
CA LEU A 253 26.61 8.77 -6.08
C LEU A 253 26.85 7.69 -7.12
N PHE A 254 25.91 7.55 -8.06
CA PHE A 254 25.97 6.51 -9.09
C PHE A 254 26.54 7.00 -10.41
N ARG A 255 26.94 8.28 -10.53
CA ARG A 255 27.47 8.86 -11.79
C ARG A 255 26.55 8.60 -12.98
N ILE A 256 25.28 8.93 -12.81
CA ILE A 256 24.23 8.74 -13.82
C ILE A 256 23.84 10.12 -14.36
N ALA A 257 23.94 10.27 -15.67
CA ALA A 257 23.43 11.41 -16.42
C ALA A 257 22.29 10.88 -17.32
N PRO A 258 21.03 11.02 -16.89
CA PRO A 258 19.90 10.44 -17.63
C PRO A 258 19.88 10.89 -19.09
N GLU A 259 19.71 9.94 -19.99
CA GLU A 259 19.56 10.14 -21.43
C GLU A 259 18.08 10.14 -21.85
N ARG A 260 17.24 9.54 -21.00
CA ARG A 260 15.78 9.44 -21.18
C ARG A 260 15.06 9.71 -19.87
N VAL A 261 13.90 10.35 -19.97
CA VAL A 261 13.00 10.58 -18.84
C VAL A 261 11.70 9.81 -19.09
N VAL A 262 11.17 9.17 -18.04
CA VAL A 262 9.89 8.46 -18.05
C VAL A 262 9.04 8.97 -16.90
N CYS A 263 7.74 9.13 -17.12
CA CYS A 263 6.79 9.54 -16.09
C CYS A 263 5.46 8.80 -16.23
N ASP A 264 4.57 8.99 -15.26
CA ASP A 264 3.21 8.47 -15.31
C ASP A 264 2.43 9.11 -16.47
N LEU A 265 1.40 8.41 -16.95
CA LEU A 265 0.48 8.92 -17.97
C LEU A 265 -0.33 10.13 -17.46
N HIS A 266 -0.58 10.20 -16.15
CA HIS A 266 -1.37 11.26 -15.53
C HIS A 266 -0.74 12.65 -15.80
N PRO A 267 -1.47 13.57 -16.47
CA PRO A 267 -0.91 14.86 -16.89
C PRO A 267 -0.63 15.82 -15.73
N ASP A 268 -1.44 15.76 -14.66
CA ASP A 268 -1.37 16.74 -13.57
C ASP A 268 -0.53 16.33 -12.35
N TYR A 269 0.13 15.16 -12.37
CA TYR A 269 1.00 14.80 -11.27
C TYR A 269 2.19 15.75 -11.17
N LEU A 270 2.57 16.12 -9.94
CA LEU A 270 3.77 16.91 -9.70
C LEU A 270 5.03 16.18 -10.20
N SER A 271 5.07 14.84 -10.11
CA SER A 271 6.15 14.04 -10.70
C SER A 271 6.21 14.16 -12.23
N THR A 272 5.06 14.19 -12.92
CA THR A 272 4.97 14.39 -14.38
C THR A 272 5.46 15.77 -14.77
N ARG A 273 4.99 16.82 -14.09
CA ARG A 273 5.43 18.21 -14.36
C ARG A 273 6.93 18.37 -14.10
N PHE A 274 7.42 17.82 -12.98
CA PHE A 274 8.85 17.79 -12.69
C PHE A 274 9.66 17.09 -13.78
N ALA A 275 9.20 15.93 -14.26
CA ALA A 275 9.87 15.19 -15.33
C ALA A 275 9.97 15.99 -16.63
N GLU A 276 8.92 16.72 -17.00
CA GLU A 276 8.90 17.59 -18.18
C GLU A 276 9.86 18.77 -18.05
N ASP A 277 9.87 19.43 -16.89
CA ASP A 277 10.78 20.55 -16.62
C ASP A 277 12.24 20.06 -16.52
N PHE A 278 12.49 18.91 -15.91
CA PHE A 278 13.80 18.27 -15.84
C PHE A 278 14.33 17.96 -17.24
N ALA A 279 13.50 17.36 -18.11
CA ALA A 279 13.88 17.05 -19.48
C ALA A 279 14.23 18.32 -20.26
N ARG A 280 13.41 19.38 -20.14
CA ARG A 280 13.65 20.67 -20.78
C ARG A 280 14.95 21.31 -20.29
N ALA A 281 15.19 21.32 -18.98
CA ALA A 281 16.38 21.93 -18.38
C ALA A 281 17.69 21.25 -18.78
N HIS A 282 17.64 19.94 -19.09
CA HIS A 282 18.80 19.14 -19.48
C HIS A 282 18.92 18.90 -20.98
N GLY A 283 18.04 19.48 -21.81
CA GLY A 283 18.04 19.28 -23.26
C GLY A 283 17.72 17.85 -23.70
N LEU A 284 16.95 17.11 -22.88
CA LEU A 284 16.54 15.74 -23.14
C LEU A 284 15.24 15.69 -23.97
N PRO A 285 14.92 14.56 -24.63
CA PRO A 285 13.63 14.36 -25.28
C PRO A 285 12.46 14.53 -24.31
N VAL A 286 11.27 14.81 -24.86
CA VAL A 286 10.01 14.85 -24.09
C VAL A 286 9.86 13.53 -23.31
N PRO A 287 9.46 13.58 -22.03
CA PRO A 287 9.31 12.38 -21.22
C PRO A 287 8.38 11.35 -21.88
N THR A 288 8.82 10.10 -21.88
CA THR A 288 7.96 8.98 -22.26
C THR A 288 6.90 8.78 -21.16
N ARG A 289 5.62 8.77 -21.53
CA ARG A 289 4.52 8.56 -20.60
C ARG A 289 4.15 7.08 -20.56
N VAL A 290 4.14 6.49 -19.37
CA VAL A 290 3.81 5.08 -19.15
C VAL A 290 2.55 4.98 -18.31
N GLN A 291 1.61 4.15 -18.76
CA GLN A 291 0.37 3.92 -18.04
C GLN A 291 0.63 3.22 -16.70
N HIS A 292 -0.03 3.73 -15.65
CA HIS A 292 0.19 3.37 -14.26
C HIS A 292 0.17 1.85 -13.99
N HIS A 293 -0.87 1.16 -14.45
CA HIS A 293 -1.05 -0.27 -14.17
C HIS A 293 -0.08 -1.14 -14.99
N ARG A 294 0.29 -0.71 -16.20
CA ARG A 294 1.36 -1.36 -16.98
C ARG A 294 2.70 -1.24 -16.25
N ALA A 295 2.99 -0.09 -15.66
CA ALA A 295 4.19 0.09 -14.83
C ALA A 295 4.16 -0.83 -13.59
N HIS A 296 3.01 -0.98 -12.92
CA HIS A 296 2.87 -1.94 -11.82
C HIS A 296 3.24 -3.37 -12.23
N ILE A 297 2.74 -3.85 -13.39
CA ILE A 297 3.07 -5.19 -13.88
C ILE A 297 4.55 -5.29 -14.27
N ALA A 298 5.07 -4.32 -15.03
CA ALA A 298 6.47 -4.29 -15.44
C ALA A 298 7.44 -4.26 -14.24
N ALA A 299 7.08 -3.57 -13.16
CA ALA A 299 7.82 -3.57 -11.91
C ALA A 299 7.87 -4.97 -11.28
N CYS A 300 6.73 -5.69 -11.26
CA CYS A 300 6.67 -7.06 -10.73
C CYS A 300 7.56 -8.03 -11.53
N LEU A 301 7.55 -7.90 -12.86
CA LEU A 301 8.40 -8.69 -13.74
C LEU A 301 9.89 -8.42 -13.47
N ALA A 302 10.29 -7.15 -13.41
CA ALA A 302 11.68 -6.78 -13.15
C ALA A 302 12.15 -7.19 -11.75
N ASP A 303 11.30 -7.04 -10.74
CA ASP A 303 11.60 -7.45 -9.38
C ASP A 303 11.85 -8.96 -9.27
N ASN A 304 11.14 -9.76 -10.06
CA ASN A 304 11.31 -11.21 -10.18
C ASN A 304 12.40 -11.65 -11.17
N GLY A 305 13.13 -10.71 -11.79
CA GLY A 305 14.16 -11.04 -12.76
C GLY A 305 13.62 -11.72 -14.01
N TRP A 306 12.36 -11.48 -14.37
CA TRP A 306 11.75 -12.02 -15.59
C TRP A 306 12.50 -11.48 -16.81
N PRO A 307 13.08 -12.35 -17.65
CA PRO A 307 13.89 -11.90 -18.76
C PRO A 307 13.01 -11.34 -19.88
N ARG A 308 13.60 -10.51 -20.73
CA ARG A 308 12.85 -9.83 -21.82
C ARG A 308 12.32 -10.81 -22.86
N ASP A 309 13.00 -11.94 -23.04
CA ASP A 309 12.61 -13.07 -23.88
C ASP A 309 11.86 -14.17 -23.12
N GLY A 310 11.43 -13.91 -21.87
CA GLY A 310 10.67 -14.86 -21.06
C GLY A 310 9.26 -15.14 -21.59
N GLY A 311 8.77 -14.32 -22.53
CA GLY A 311 7.44 -14.44 -23.12
C GLY A 311 6.36 -13.69 -22.35
N PRO A 312 5.13 -13.71 -22.87
CA PRO A 312 4.02 -12.95 -22.32
C PRO A 312 3.54 -13.54 -20.99
N VAL A 313 3.02 -12.65 -20.13
CA VAL A 313 2.38 -12.98 -18.86
C VAL A 313 0.93 -12.49 -18.85
N ILE A 314 0.14 -13.03 -17.91
CA ILE A 314 -1.12 -12.43 -17.48
C ILE A 314 -0.80 -11.49 -16.32
N GLY A 315 -0.89 -10.19 -16.54
CA GLY A 315 -0.69 -9.19 -15.50
C GLY A 315 -1.99 -8.83 -14.81
N VAL A 316 -2.08 -8.97 -13.49
CA VAL A 316 -3.25 -8.57 -12.68
C VAL A 316 -2.87 -7.34 -11.87
N ALA A 317 -3.48 -6.20 -12.19
CA ALA A 317 -3.20 -4.92 -11.54
C ALA A 317 -4.42 -4.47 -10.74
N LEU A 318 -4.39 -4.69 -9.43
CA LEU A 318 -5.46 -4.31 -8.50
C LEU A 318 -4.97 -3.16 -7.61
N ASP A 319 -5.59 -1.99 -7.75
CA ASP A 319 -5.14 -0.76 -7.11
C ASP A 319 -6.32 0.17 -6.72
N GLY A 320 -6.00 1.26 -6.04
CA GLY A 320 -6.94 2.32 -5.68
C GLY A 320 -7.29 3.23 -6.86
N THR A 321 -6.29 3.84 -7.47
CA THR A 321 -6.50 4.81 -8.56
C THR A 321 -5.28 4.86 -9.46
N GLY A 322 -5.49 4.67 -10.77
CA GLY A 322 -4.49 5.03 -11.77
C GLY A 322 -5.14 5.54 -13.04
N TYR A 323 -4.44 6.43 -13.75
CA TYR A 323 -4.97 7.06 -14.95
C TYR A 323 -5.05 6.04 -16.10
N GLY A 324 -6.25 5.85 -16.65
CA GLY A 324 -6.52 4.98 -17.79
C GLY A 324 -6.17 5.63 -19.12
N ASP A 325 -5.97 4.81 -20.16
CA ASP A 325 -5.74 5.30 -21.52
C ASP A 325 -6.96 6.08 -22.08
N ASP A 326 -8.15 5.78 -21.54
CA ASP A 326 -9.44 6.39 -21.86
C ASP A 326 -9.77 7.60 -20.96
N GLY A 327 -8.85 8.00 -20.08
CA GLY A 327 -9.06 9.06 -19.08
C GLY A 327 -9.98 8.63 -17.92
N ALA A 328 -10.40 7.36 -17.85
CA ALA A 328 -11.12 6.83 -16.70
C ALA A 328 -10.15 6.46 -15.56
N ILE A 329 -10.71 6.20 -14.37
CA ILE A 329 -9.92 5.79 -13.20
C ILE A 329 -9.86 4.26 -13.16
N TRP A 330 -8.70 3.69 -13.49
CA TRP A 330 -8.48 2.26 -13.43
C TRP A 330 -8.03 1.81 -12.04
N GLY A 331 -8.08 0.50 -11.80
CA GLY A 331 -7.64 -0.12 -10.54
C GLY A 331 -8.08 -1.58 -10.36
N GLY A 332 -8.63 -2.22 -11.39
CA GLY A 332 -9.12 -3.58 -11.32
C GLY A 332 -8.99 -4.24 -12.69
N GLU A 333 -7.74 -4.35 -13.15
CA GLU A 333 -7.41 -4.62 -14.55
C GLU A 333 -6.62 -5.93 -14.73
N TRP A 334 -6.87 -6.59 -15.85
CA TRP A 334 -6.06 -7.70 -16.35
C TRP A 334 -5.44 -7.33 -17.70
N PHE A 335 -4.15 -7.62 -17.82
CA PHE A 335 -3.33 -7.39 -19.01
C PHE A 335 -2.77 -8.71 -19.54
N LEU A 336 -2.51 -8.76 -20.83
CA LEU A 336 -1.80 -9.85 -21.49
C LEU A 336 -0.64 -9.26 -22.30
N GLY A 337 0.57 -9.76 -22.06
CA GLY A 337 1.78 -9.35 -22.79
C GLY A 337 3.03 -9.29 -21.93
N ASP A 338 4.02 -8.50 -22.32
CA ASP A 338 5.35 -8.41 -21.69
C ASP A 338 5.83 -6.94 -21.56
N TYR A 339 7.14 -6.73 -21.35
CA TYR A 339 7.73 -5.39 -21.21
C TYR A 339 7.54 -4.46 -22.41
N ASP A 340 7.24 -5.00 -23.60
CA ASP A 340 7.07 -4.24 -24.85
C ASP A 340 5.61 -3.92 -25.14
N GLY A 341 4.66 -4.55 -24.44
CA GLY A 341 3.26 -4.38 -24.78
C GLY A 341 2.33 -5.13 -23.84
N LEU A 342 1.77 -4.43 -22.85
CA LEU A 342 0.72 -4.97 -21.99
C LEU A 342 -0.66 -4.50 -22.49
N ARG A 343 -1.40 -5.41 -23.13
CA ARG A 343 -2.75 -5.11 -23.62
C ARG A 343 -3.79 -5.40 -22.56
N ARG A 344 -4.65 -4.43 -22.25
CA ARG A 344 -5.81 -4.62 -21.37
C ARG A 344 -6.78 -5.62 -22.01
N VAL A 345 -7.12 -6.69 -21.30
CA VAL A 345 -7.94 -7.80 -21.81
C VAL A 345 -9.17 -8.09 -20.96
N ALA A 346 -9.16 -7.71 -19.69
CA ALA A 346 -10.30 -7.83 -18.80
C ALA A 346 -10.24 -6.76 -17.71
N HIS A 347 -11.39 -6.45 -17.10
CA HIS A 347 -11.50 -5.45 -16.04
C HIS A 347 -12.77 -5.60 -15.20
N LEU A 348 -12.80 -4.98 -14.03
CA LEU A 348 -14.05 -4.79 -13.28
C LEU A 348 -15.02 -3.92 -14.09
N GLU A 349 -16.33 -4.14 -13.93
CA GLU A 349 -17.28 -3.27 -14.63
C GLU A 349 -17.12 -1.80 -14.20
N PRO A 350 -17.17 -0.85 -15.15
CA PRO A 350 -17.07 0.56 -14.80
C PRO A 350 -18.25 0.98 -13.93
N LEU A 351 -17.98 1.69 -12.84
CA LEU A 351 -18.99 2.19 -11.90
C LEU A 351 -18.79 3.69 -11.62
N PRO A 352 -19.85 4.41 -11.19
CA PRO A 352 -19.77 5.85 -10.93
C PRO A 352 -18.99 6.16 -9.65
N LEU A 353 -18.14 7.19 -9.67
CA LEU A 353 -17.38 7.69 -8.52
C LEU A 353 -17.73 9.17 -8.21
N PRO A 354 -18.82 9.44 -7.48
CA PRO A 354 -19.34 10.80 -7.32
C PRO A 354 -18.46 11.68 -6.42
N GLY A 355 -17.79 12.65 -7.03
CA GLY A 355 -16.91 13.62 -6.36
C GLY A 355 -15.42 13.29 -6.39
N GLY A 356 -14.99 12.29 -7.17
CA GLY A 356 -13.56 11.96 -7.33
C GLY A 356 -12.88 11.71 -5.98
N ASP A 357 -11.87 12.53 -5.64
CA ASP A 357 -11.11 12.45 -4.39
C ASP A 357 -11.97 12.52 -3.12
N ALA A 358 -13.09 13.26 -3.18
CA ALA A 358 -14.02 13.33 -2.06
C ALA A 358 -14.67 11.97 -1.77
N ALA A 359 -14.90 11.15 -2.79
CA ALA A 359 -15.44 9.81 -2.63
C ALA A 359 -14.42 8.86 -1.98
N THR A 360 -13.13 9.04 -2.28
CA THR A 360 -12.05 8.27 -1.63
C THR A 360 -11.97 8.55 -0.13
N ARG A 361 -12.20 9.80 0.31
CA ARG A 361 -12.22 10.15 1.74
C ARG A 361 -13.48 9.69 2.48
N ALA A 362 -14.57 9.54 1.74
CA ALA A 362 -15.88 9.17 2.26
C ALA A 362 -16.44 7.92 1.54
N PRO A 363 -15.92 6.71 1.85
CA PRO A 363 -16.38 5.43 1.29
C PRO A 363 -17.89 5.23 1.19
N TRP A 364 -18.67 5.81 2.11
CA TRP A 364 -20.14 5.77 2.04
C TRP A 364 -20.72 6.29 0.72
N ARG A 365 -20.08 7.29 0.10
CA ARG A 365 -20.49 7.85 -1.20
C ARG A 365 -20.37 6.81 -2.30
N ILE A 366 -19.31 5.98 -2.24
CA ILE A 366 -19.04 4.92 -3.20
C ILE A 366 -20.07 3.80 -3.02
N ALA A 367 -20.35 3.40 -1.79
CA ALA A 367 -21.38 2.40 -1.48
C ALA A 367 -22.74 2.79 -2.07
N VAL A 368 -23.23 4.01 -1.81
CA VAL A 368 -24.50 4.50 -2.38
C VAL A 368 -24.46 4.52 -3.90
N ALA A 369 -23.34 4.95 -4.50
CA ALA A 369 -23.19 5.01 -5.94
C ALA A 369 -23.24 3.62 -6.59
N TYR A 370 -22.62 2.63 -5.98
CA TYR A 370 -22.57 1.26 -6.47
C TYR A 370 -23.93 0.59 -6.33
N LEU A 371 -24.60 0.74 -5.17
CA LEU A 371 -25.98 0.26 -5.00
C LEU A 371 -26.91 0.84 -6.05
N HIS A 372 -26.83 2.15 -6.31
CA HIS A 372 -27.66 2.80 -7.33
C HIS A 372 -27.37 2.33 -8.76
N ALA A 373 -26.11 2.01 -9.07
CA ALA A 373 -25.70 1.58 -10.41
C ALA A 373 -25.91 0.09 -10.69
N LEU A 374 -25.94 -0.74 -9.65
CA LEU A 374 -25.97 -2.21 -9.76
C LEU A 374 -27.32 -2.84 -9.47
N LEU A 375 -28.19 -2.16 -8.71
CA LEU A 375 -29.49 -2.68 -8.31
C LEU A 375 -30.61 -1.96 -9.06
N GLU A 376 -31.73 -2.65 -9.23
CA GLU A 376 -32.97 -2.03 -9.67
C GLU A 376 -33.51 -1.06 -8.59
N PRO A 377 -34.25 0.00 -8.97
CA PRO A 377 -34.75 1.01 -8.03
C PRO A 377 -35.58 0.45 -6.87
N GLU A 378 -36.31 -0.64 -7.10
CA GLU A 378 -37.16 -1.32 -6.11
C GLU A 378 -36.35 -2.13 -5.09
N ASP A 379 -35.15 -2.58 -5.47
CA ASP A 379 -34.23 -3.37 -4.65
C ASP A 379 -33.29 -2.50 -3.81
N PHE A 380 -33.39 -1.17 -3.96
CA PHE A 380 -32.58 -0.25 -3.17
C PHE A 380 -32.99 -0.32 -1.69
N PRO A 381 -32.06 -0.58 -0.74
CA PRO A 381 -32.42 -0.74 0.67
C PRO A 381 -33.14 0.51 1.22
N ALA A 382 -34.35 0.31 1.74
CA ALA A 382 -35.16 1.39 2.31
C ALA A 382 -34.59 1.93 3.62
N ASP A 383 -33.90 1.08 4.40
CA ASP A 383 -33.18 1.44 5.61
C ASP A 383 -31.68 1.20 5.43
N LEU A 384 -30.95 2.28 5.15
CA LEU A 384 -29.48 2.29 5.07
C LEU A 384 -28.82 2.57 6.44
N CYS A 385 -29.59 2.67 7.53
CA CYS A 385 -29.04 3.04 8.84
C CYS A 385 -28.02 2.02 9.36
N PHE A 386 -28.06 0.76 8.90
CA PHE A 386 -27.07 -0.26 9.27
C PHE A 386 -25.63 0.10 8.86
N ALA A 387 -25.47 0.98 7.88
CA ALA A 387 -24.18 1.47 7.41
C ALA A 387 -23.85 2.90 7.91
N GLY A 388 -24.70 3.48 8.78
CA GLY A 388 -24.50 4.80 9.37
C GLY A 388 -24.79 5.97 8.43
N PHE A 389 -25.57 5.77 7.35
CA PHE A 389 -25.84 6.80 6.34
C PHE A 389 -27.05 7.68 6.72
N CYS A 390 -26.98 8.98 6.44
CA CYS A 390 -28.17 9.82 6.48
C CYS A 390 -28.97 9.67 5.18
N PRO A 391 -30.27 9.33 5.21
CA PRO A 391 -31.09 9.16 4.00
C PRO A 391 -31.08 10.35 3.05
N GLY A 392 -30.99 11.58 3.59
CA GLY A 392 -30.92 12.81 2.79
C GLY A 392 -29.63 12.92 1.96
N GLU A 393 -28.51 12.44 2.49
CA GLU A 393 -27.21 12.46 1.80
C GLU A 393 -27.18 11.45 0.66
N ALA A 394 -27.75 10.25 0.86
CA ALA A 394 -27.88 9.24 -0.18
C ALA A 394 -28.72 9.75 -1.38
N GLY A 395 -29.80 10.50 -1.10
CA GLY A 395 -30.63 11.12 -2.14
C GLY A 395 -29.85 12.14 -2.99
N PHE A 396 -28.94 12.91 -2.37
CA PHE A 396 -28.09 13.85 -3.10
C PHE A 396 -27.10 13.13 -4.03
N ILE A 397 -26.48 12.04 -3.57
CA ILE A 397 -25.57 11.24 -4.40
C ILE A 397 -26.29 10.66 -5.61
N ARG A 398 -27.51 10.12 -5.43
CA ARG A 398 -28.32 9.61 -6.54
C ARG A 398 -28.60 10.69 -7.58
N GLN A 399 -29.05 11.87 -7.16
CA GLN A 399 -29.26 13.00 -8.07
C GLN A 399 -27.96 13.45 -8.77
N GLN A 400 -26.83 13.39 -8.08
CA GLN A 400 -25.53 13.73 -8.67
C GLN A 400 -25.17 12.76 -9.81
N ILE A 401 -25.44 11.46 -9.62
CA ILE A 401 -25.22 10.41 -10.62
C ILE A 401 -26.17 10.56 -11.80
N GLU A 402 -27.47 10.72 -11.54
CA GLU A 402 -28.50 10.91 -12.58
C GLU A 402 -28.20 12.12 -13.48
N LYS A 403 -27.64 13.20 -12.90
CA LYS A 403 -27.27 14.42 -13.63
C LYS A 403 -25.86 14.38 -14.23
N GLY A 404 -25.05 13.35 -13.95
CA GLY A 404 -23.67 13.23 -14.43
C GLY A 404 -22.72 14.32 -13.94
N LEU A 405 -22.95 14.92 -12.77
CA LEU A 405 -22.18 16.05 -12.26
C LEU A 405 -20.97 15.58 -11.43
N ASN A 406 -19.74 15.73 -11.96
CA ASN A 406 -18.51 15.28 -11.29
C ASN A 406 -18.55 13.79 -10.89
N VAL A 407 -18.97 12.94 -11.82
CA VAL A 407 -19.08 11.49 -11.62
C VAL A 407 -18.19 10.76 -12.65
N PRO A 408 -16.86 10.81 -12.49
CA PRO A 408 -15.98 9.97 -13.30
C PRO A 408 -16.34 8.49 -13.13
N ARG A 409 -15.99 7.70 -14.15
CA ARG A 409 -16.15 6.24 -14.12
C ARG A 409 -14.88 5.61 -13.58
N THR A 410 -15.03 4.56 -12.78
CA THR A 410 -13.91 3.80 -12.23
C THR A 410 -14.12 2.30 -12.35
N THR A 411 -13.02 1.59 -12.58
CA THR A 411 -12.93 0.12 -12.52
C THR A 411 -12.08 -0.32 -11.33
N SER A 412 -11.96 0.52 -10.31
CA SER A 412 -11.04 0.32 -9.18
C SER A 412 -11.48 -0.78 -8.22
N MET A 413 -10.56 -1.72 -7.97
CA MET A 413 -10.70 -2.72 -6.91
C MET A 413 -10.61 -2.07 -5.53
N GLY A 414 -9.74 -1.07 -5.32
CA GLY A 414 -9.69 -0.35 -4.05
C GLY A 414 -11.02 0.33 -3.71
N ARG A 415 -11.70 0.93 -4.71
CA ARG A 415 -13.04 1.52 -4.51
C ARG A 415 -14.12 0.46 -4.23
N LEU A 416 -13.99 -0.74 -4.80
CA LEU A 416 -14.87 -1.87 -4.44
C LEU A 416 -14.69 -2.29 -2.97
N PHE A 417 -13.45 -2.37 -2.48
CA PHE A 417 -13.17 -2.61 -1.06
C PHE A 417 -13.76 -1.50 -0.16
N ASP A 418 -13.61 -0.24 -0.55
CA ASP A 418 -14.17 0.90 0.19
C ASP A 418 -15.70 0.82 0.26
N ALA A 419 -16.36 0.52 -0.86
CA ALA A 419 -17.82 0.37 -0.92
C ALA A 419 -18.32 -0.74 0.02
N VAL A 420 -17.69 -1.92 -0.03
CA VAL A 420 -18.04 -3.05 0.85
C VAL A 420 -17.76 -2.71 2.32
N SER A 421 -16.60 -2.11 2.62
CA SER A 421 -16.24 -1.68 3.98
C SER A 421 -17.28 -0.71 4.57
N ALA A 422 -17.77 0.24 3.78
CA ALA A 422 -18.81 1.16 4.19
C ALA A 422 -20.16 0.44 4.41
N LEU A 423 -20.56 -0.48 3.54
CA LEU A 423 -21.80 -1.26 3.68
C LEU A 423 -21.82 -2.12 4.94
N LEU A 424 -20.66 -2.66 5.34
CA LEU A 424 -20.52 -3.46 6.57
C LEU A 424 -20.42 -2.58 7.84
N GLY A 425 -20.46 -1.25 7.70
CA GLY A 425 -20.30 -0.32 8.83
C GLY A 425 -18.89 -0.30 9.42
N VAL A 426 -17.88 -0.80 8.69
CA VAL A 426 -16.48 -0.82 9.14
C VAL A 426 -15.93 0.60 9.11
N ARG A 427 -16.01 1.28 7.96
CA ARG A 427 -15.62 2.69 7.81
C ARG A 427 -16.47 3.42 6.79
N SER A 428 -17.10 4.50 7.24
CA SER A 428 -17.80 5.47 6.40
C SER A 428 -16.88 6.60 5.90
N GLU A 429 -15.90 6.98 6.71
CA GLU A 429 -14.89 8.00 6.43
C GLU A 429 -13.50 7.49 6.79
N ILE A 430 -12.50 7.88 6.01
CA ILE A 430 -11.10 7.50 6.22
C ILE A 430 -10.25 8.70 6.64
N SER A 431 -9.20 8.42 7.40
CA SER A 431 -8.21 9.38 7.90
C SER A 431 -6.80 9.13 7.36
N TYR A 432 -6.62 8.04 6.62
CA TYR A 432 -5.42 7.73 5.87
C TYR A 432 -5.78 6.80 4.72
N GLU A 433 -4.94 6.79 3.69
CA GLU A 433 -5.15 6.00 2.48
C GLU A 433 -5.35 4.51 2.78
N ALA A 434 -6.32 3.90 2.07
CA ALA A 434 -6.71 2.49 2.18
C ALA A 434 -7.23 2.05 3.57
N GLN A 435 -7.52 2.96 4.51
CA GLN A 435 -7.98 2.59 5.85
C GLN A 435 -9.20 1.65 5.84
N ALA A 436 -10.20 1.93 5.00
CA ALA A 436 -11.41 1.12 4.92
C ALA A 436 -11.12 -0.30 4.42
N ALA A 437 -10.26 -0.45 3.41
CA ALA A 437 -9.81 -1.75 2.91
C ALA A 437 -8.97 -2.52 3.94
N ILE A 438 -8.06 -1.84 4.64
CA ILE A 438 -7.22 -2.44 5.69
C ILE A 438 -8.09 -2.92 6.86
N GLU A 439 -9.02 -2.11 7.37
CA GLU A 439 -9.89 -2.53 8.48
C GLU A 439 -10.86 -3.65 8.05
N LEU A 440 -11.28 -3.69 6.78
CA LEU A 440 -12.08 -4.79 6.23
C LEU A 440 -11.27 -6.11 6.19
N GLU A 441 -9.97 -6.06 5.84
CA GLU A 441 -9.06 -7.20 5.95
C GLU A 441 -8.99 -7.70 7.40
N GLN A 442 -8.79 -6.78 8.35
CA GLN A 442 -8.69 -7.15 9.76
C GLN A 442 -9.97 -7.83 10.27
N LEU A 443 -11.14 -7.33 9.87
CA LEU A 443 -12.42 -7.91 10.23
C LEU A 443 -12.57 -9.37 9.77
N ALA A 444 -12.03 -9.72 8.60
CA ALA A 444 -12.14 -11.07 8.02
C ALA A 444 -11.39 -12.15 8.82
N TRP A 445 -10.42 -11.81 9.67
CA TRP A 445 -9.66 -12.78 10.47
C TRP A 445 -10.51 -13.53 11.52
N GLY A 446 -11.67 -12.98 11.89
CA GLY A 446 -12.60 -13.62 12.82
C GLY A 446 -13.61 -14.58 12.16
N ALA A 447 -13.51 -14.80 10.85
CA ALA A 447 -14.50 -15.53 10.08
C ALA A 447 -14.45 -17.05 10.26
N GLN A 448 -15.62 -17.67 10.09
CA GLN A 448 -15.83 -19.11 10.01
C GLN A 448 -16.28 -19.54 8.61
N ASP A 449 -16.91 -18.64 7.84
CA ASP A 449 -17.36 -18.89 6.48
C ASP A 449 -16.50 -18.14 5.45
N TRP A 450 -15.99 -18.88 4.47
CA TRP A 450 -15.11 -18.40 3.41
C TRP A 450 -15.69 -18.63 2.00
N ARG A 451 -16.97 -19.02 1.90
CA ARG A 451 -17.62 -19.31 0.62
C ARG A 451 -17.81 -18.04 -0.22
N PRO A 452 -17.20 -17.96 -1.43
CA PRO A 452 -17.35 -16.78 -2.29
C PRO A 452 -18.81 -16.44 -2.58
N PHE A 453 -19.11 -15.15 -2.63
CA PHE A 453 -20.31 -14.61 -3.27
C PHE A 453 -20.29 -14.82 -4.80
N PRO A 454 -21.47 -14.90 -5.44
CA PRO A 454 -21.58 -15.05 -6.88
C PRO A 454 -21.15 -13.77 -7.63
N PHE A 455 -20.64 -13.95 -8.84
CA PHE A 455 -20.35 -12.91 -9.82
C PHE A 455 -20.42 -13.53 -11.21
N THR A 456 -20.46 -12.72 -12.27
CA THR A 456 -20.36 -13.21 -13.66
C THR A 456 -19.23 -12.51 -14.39
N ILE A 457 -18.75 -13.13 -15.47
CA ILE A 457 -17.76 -12.53 -16.37
C ILE A 457 -18.30 -12.62 -17.79
N GLU A 458 -18.48 -11.46 -18.43
CA GLU A 458 -19.05 -11.29 -19.77
C GLU A 458 -18.08 -10.46 -20.61
N ASP A 459 -17.60 -10.99 -21.73
CA ASP A 459 -16.70 -10.28 -22.66
C ASP A 459 -15.47 -9.63 -21.98
N GLY A 460 -14.90 -10.31 -20.97
CA GLY A 460 -13.76 -9.82 -20.20
C GLY A 460 -14.13 -8.82 -19.10
N VAL A 461 -15.41 -8.53 -18.88
CA VAL A 461 -15.89 -7.63 -17.82
C VAL A 461 -16.42 -8.45 -16.65
N VAL A 462 -15.89 -8.22 -15.45
CA VAL A 462 -16.39 -8.81 -14.20
C VAL A 462 -17.61 -8.01 -13.73
N ARG A 463 -18.78 -8.66 -13.71
CA ARG A 463 -20.06 -8.08 -13.26
C ARG A 463 -20.27 -8.31 -11.78
N LEU A 464 -20.56 -7.23 -11.07
CA LEU A 464 -20.62 -7.13 -9.62
C LEU A 464 -22.06 -7.11 -9.09
N ALA A 465 -23.08 -6.89 -9.93
CA ALA A 465 -24.47 -6.92 -9.46
C ALA A 465 -24.82 -8.21 -8.66
N PRO A 466 -24.49 -9.43 -9.11
CA PRO A 466 -24.77 -10.64 -8.33
C PRO A 466 -24.09 -10.67 -6.95
N LEU A 467 -22.89 -10.09 -6.84
CA LEU A 467 -22.15 -9.97 -5.57
C LEU A 467 -22.92 -9.06 -4.61
N PHE A 468 -23.37 -7.89 -5.09
CA PHE A 468 -24.09 -6.93 -4.25
C PHE A 468 -25.46 -7.45 -3.80
N TYR A 469 -26.23 -8.09 -4.68
CA TYR A 469 -27.48 -8.75 -4.30
C TYR A 469 -27.27 -9.79 -3.18
N ALA A 470 -26.31 -10.70 -3.35
CA ALA A 470 -26.06 -11.75 -2.35
C ALA A 470 -25.47 -11.20 -1.04
N LEU A 471 -24.69 -10.12 -1.11
CA LEU A 471 -24.14 -9.43 0.05
C LEU A 471 -25.26 -8.79 0.88
N LEU A 472 -26.17 -8.05 0.24
CA LEU A 472 -27.31 -7.43 0.90
C LEU A 472 -28.26 -8.45 1.52
N GLU A 473 -28.59 -9.52 0.78
CA GLU A 473 -29.41 -10.63 1.30
C GLU A 473 -28.76 -11.26 2.55
N THR A 474 -27.42 -11.37 2.57
CA THR A 474 -26.70 -11.90 3.75
C THR A 474 -26.77 -10.93 4.93
N LEU A 475 -26.68 -9.61 4.69
CA LEU A 475 -26.82 -8.59 5.73
C LEU A 475 -28.24 -8.57 6.32
N GLU A 476 -29.27 -8.62 5.47
CA GLU A 476 -30.69 -8.65 5.89
C GLU A 476 -31.03 -9.87 6.75
N ARG A 477 -30.37 -11.00 6.49
CA ARG A 477 -30.48 -12.23 7.28
C ARG A 477 -29.67 -12.20 8.59
N GLY A 478 -28.97 -11.11 8.88
CA GLY A 478 -28.16 -10.97 10.08
C GLY A 478 -26.86 -11.79 10.06
N GLY A 479 -26.26 -11.98 8.88
CA GLY A 479 -24.97 -12.65 8.75
C GLY A 479 -23.85 -11.95 9.53
N ALA A 480 -22.91 -12.73 10.06
CA ALA A 480 -21.80 -12.16 10.83
C ALA A 480 -20.88 -11.33 9.93
N LEU A 481 -20.57 -10.10 10.34
CA LEU A 481 -19.72 -9.19 9.55
C LEU A 481 -18.33 -9.76 9.23
N PRO A 482 -17.63 -10.48 10.14
CA PRO A 482 -16.40 -11.19 9.80
C PRO A 482 -16.56 -12.16 8.63
N ASP A 483 -17.63 -12.95 8.62
CA ASP A 483 -17.92 -13.91 7.55
C ASP A 483 -18.18 -13.18 6.22
N ILE A 484 -18.95 -12.10 6.23
CA ILE A 484 -19.21 -11.32 5.01
C ILE A 484 -17.91 -10.74 4.45
N ALA A 485 -17.04 -10.19 5.31
CA ALA A 485 -15.74 -9.68 4.91
C ALA A 485 -14.85 -10.78 4.32
N ALA A 486 -14.78 -11.95 4.95
CA ALA A 486 -14.00 -13.09 4.47
C ALA A 486 -14.52 -13.64 3.14
N ARG A 487 -15.84 -13.82 3.01
CA ARG A 487 -16.48 -14.24 1.76
C ARG A 487 -16.21 -13.25 0.62
N PHE A 488 -16.19 -11.94 0.90
CA PHE A 488 -15.82 -10.92 -0.09
C PHE A 488 -14.35 -11.06 -0.54
N HIS A 489 -13.39 -11.22 0.38
CA HIS A 489 -11.99 -11.46 0.02
C HIS A 489 -11.83 -12.74 -0.81
N ALA A 490 -12.53 -13.82 -0.44
CA ALA A 490 -12.57 -15.06 -1.20
C ALA A 490 -13.17 -14.87 -2.59
N THR A 491 -14.20 -14.03 -2.74
CA THR A 491 -14.74 -13.63 -4.05
C THR A 491 -13.72 -12.91 -4.91
N VAL A 492 -12.98 -11.94 -4.37
CA VAL A 492 -11.96 -11.21 -5.14
C VAL A 492 -10.87 -12.16 -5.61
N ALA A 493 -10.37 -13.03 -4.74
CA ALA A 493 -9.40 -14.05 -5.11
C ALA A 493 -9.95 -14.98 -6.22
N ARG A 494 -11.24 -15.34 -6.13
CA ARG A 494 -11.93 -16.17 -7.12
C ARG A 494 -12.10 -15.45 -8.46
N MET A 495 -12.38 -14.15 -8.47
CA MET A 495 -12.42 -13.32 -9.69
C MET A 495 -11.07 -13.35 -10.40
N VAL A 496 -9.97 -13.17 -9.66
CA VAL A 496 -8.60 -13.26 -10.21
C VAL A 496 -8.37 -14.61 -10.87
N LEU A 497 -8.65 -15.71 -10.15
CA LEU A 497 -8.48 -17.06 -10.68
C LEU A 497 -9.30 -17.30 -11.96
N GLU A 498 -10.60 -16.98 -11.95
CA GLU A 498 -11.48 -17.28 -13.08
C GLU A 498 -11.13 -16.48 -14.34
N VAL A 499 -10.75 -15.21 -14.19
CA VAL A 499 -10.27 -14.41 -15.33
C VAL A 499 -8.95 -14.97 -15.86
N CYS A 500 -7.99 -15.31 -14.99
CA CYS A 500 -6.72 -15.90 -15.40
C CYS A 500 -6.91 -17.23 -16.13
N VAL A 501 -7.78 -18.12 -15.65
CA VAL A 501 -8.10 -19.39 -16.32
C VAL A 501 -8.66 -19.15 -17.72
N ARG A 502 -9.65 -18.25 -17.87
CA ARG A 502 -10.22 -17.93 -19.19
C ARG A 502 -9.16 -17.35 -20.14
N LEU A 503 -8.27 -16.50 -19.64
CA LEU A 503 -7.18 -15.93 -20.43
C LEU A 503 -6.16 -16.98 -20.85
N ARG A 504 -5.79 -17.91 -19.96
CA ARG A 504 -4.93 -19.06 -20.30
C ARG A 504 -5.56 -19.92 -21.38
N ASP A 505 -6.84 -20.24 -21.24
CA ASP A 505 -7.52 -21.13 -22.19
C ASP A 505 -7.55 -20.55 -23.63
N VAL A 506 -7.53 -19.22 -23.76
CA VAL A 506 -7.47 -18.52 -25.05
C VAL A 506 -6.04 -18.25 -25.53
N SER A 507 -5.10 -17.94 -24.63
CA SER A 507 -3.74 -17.47 -24.98
C SER A 507 -2.63 -18.50 -24.80
N GLY A 508 -2.86 -19.54 -24.02
CA GLY A 508 -1.85 -20.52 -23.58
C GLY A 508 -0.91 -20.02 -22.48
N VAL A 509 -1.05 -18.78 -22.00
CA VAL A 509 -0.13 -18.19 -21.00
C VAL A 509 -0.39 -18.74 -19.60
N THR A 510 0.66 -19.25 -18.95
CA THR A 510 0.61 -19.88 -17.61
C THR A 510 1.34 -19.09 -16.53
N THR A 511 1.94 -17.95 -16.86
CA THR A 511 2.60 -17.08 -15.87
C THR A 511 1.71 -15.90 -15.52
N VAL A 512 1.52 -15.66 -14.22
CA VAL A 512 0.68 -14.59 -13.69
C VAL A 512 1.51 -13.64 -12.83
N ALA A 513 1.49 -12.35 -13.13
CA ALA A 513 2.13 -11.32 -12.30
C ALA A 513 1.07 -10.54 -11.52
N LEU A 514 1.15 -10.55 -10.19
CA LEU A 514 0.23 -9.82 -9.29
C LEU A 514 0.89 -8.51 -8.82
N SER A 515 0.22 -7.38 -9.05
CA SER A 515 0.74 -6.05 -8.69
C SER A 515 -0.37 -5.02 -8.44
N GLY A 516 -0.02 -3.85 -7.90
CA GLY A 516 -0.96 -2.82 -7.46
C GLY A 516 -1.21 -2.87 -5.95
N GLY A 517 -1.60 -1.72 -5.38
CA GLY A 517 -1.67 -1.51 -3.93
C GLY A 517 -2.66 -2.41 -3.18
N VAL A 518 -3.66 -2.99 -3.86
CA VAL A 518 -4.62 -3.91 -3.21
C VAL A 518 -3.94 -5.22 -2.80
N PHE A 519 -2.88 -5.65 -3.50
CA PHE A 519 -2.10 -6.82 -3.09
C PHE A 519 -1.17 -6.56 -1.90
N GLN A 520 -1.22 -5.38 -1.26
CA GLN A 520 -0.65 -5.23 0.09
C GLN A 520 -1.46 -5.98 1.16
N ASN A 521 -2.72 -6.32 0.85
CA ASN A 521 -3.59 -7.13 1.67
C ASN A 521 -3.04 -8.56 1.72
N ALA A 522 -2.47 -8.93 2.88
CA ALA A 522 -1.79 -10.20 3.05
C ALA A 522 -2.79 -11.37 2.94
N LEU A 523 -3.99 -11.19 3.49
CA LEU A 523 -5.07 -12.18 3.39
C LEU A 523 -5.45 -12.46 1.93
N LEU A 524 -5.57 -11.42 1.10
CA LEU A 524 -5.92 -11.58 -0.32
C LEU A 524 -4.83 -12.36 -1.07
N LEU A 525 -3.55 -12.09 -0.80
CA LEU A 525 -2.46 -12.84 -1.40
C LEU A 525 -2.42 -14.30 -0.90
N ASP A 526 -2.65 -14.52 0.40
CA ASP A 526 -2.71 -15.85 1.01
C ASP A 526 -3.87 -16.69 0.45
N LEU A 527 -4.93 -16.06 -0.05
CA LEU A 527 -6.01 -16.72 -0.80
C LEU A 527 -5.67 -16.89 -2.29
N THR A 528 -5.13 -15.86 -2.93
CA THR A 528 -5.01 -15.79 -4.39
C THR A 528 -3.85 -16.64 -4.92
N VAL A 529 -2.67 -16.55 -4.29
CA VAL A 529 -1.46 -17.26 -4.76
C VAL A 529 -1.66 -18.78 -4.73
N PRO A 530 -2.10 -19.40 -3.60
CA PRO A 530 -2.30 -20.85 -3.57
C PRO A 530 -3.36 -21.33 -4.56
N MET A 531 -4.43 -20.55 -4.78
CA MET A 531 -5.48 -20.89 -5.75
C MET A 531 -4.98 -20.87 -7.19
N LEU A 532 -4.15 -19.91 -7.56
CA LEU A 532 -3.52 -19.84 -8.88
C LEU A 532 -2.51 -20.98 -9.07
N GLU A 533 -1.66 -21.23 -8.09
CA GLU A 533 -0.67 -22.33 -8.14
C GLU A 533 -1.35 -23.71 -8.21
N ALA A 534 -2.48 -23.90 -7.52
CA ALA A 534 -3.29 -25.12 -7.59
C ALA A 534 -3.99 -25.28 -8.96
N ALA A 535 -4.13 -24.20 -9.72
CA ALA A 535 -4.61 -24.20 -11.10
C ALA A 535 -3.47 -24.21 -12.13
N ASP A 536 -2.25 -24.59 -11.71
CA ASP A 536 -1.05 -24.73 -12.54
C ASP A 536 -0.52 -23.42 -13.16
N PHE A 537 -0.72 -22.29 -12.48
CA PHE A 537 -0.04 -21.04 -12.83
C PHE A 537 1.31 -20.90 -12.10
N ASP A 538 2.28 -20.30 -12.78
CA ASP A 538 3.50 -19.76 -12.16
C ASP A 538 3.23 -18.32 -11.71
N VAL A 539 3.26 -18.07 -10.41
CA VAL A 539 2.83 -16.77 -9.85
C VAL A 539 4.03 -15.91 -9.44
N LEU A 540 4.08 -14.71 -9.99
CA LEU A 540 5.08 -13.67 -9.68
C LEU A 540 4.44 -12.64 -8.74
N VAL A 541 5.10 -12.40 -7.61
CA VAL A 541 4.75 -11.37 -6.64
C VAL A 541 5.98 -10.53 -6.30
N HIS A 542 5.78 -9.29 -5.91
CA HIS A 542 6.87 -8.42 -5.47
C HIS A 542 7.52 -8.91 -4.18
N HIS A 543 8.83 -8.71 -4.06
CA HIS A 543 9.63 -9.09 -2.90
C HIS A 543 10.80 -8.15 -2.57
N GLN A 544 11.31 -7.33 -3.52
CA GLN A 544 12.35 -6.32 -3.21
C GLN A 544 11.82 -4.89 -3.27
N VAL A 545 10.84 -4.62 -4.13
CA VAL A 545 10.12 -3.34 -4.17
C VAL A 545 8.67 -3.53 -3.71
N PRO A 546 7.95 -2.47 -3.31
CA PRO A 546 6.53 -2.59 -3.01
C PRO A 546 5.68 -2.87 -4.24
N CYS A 547 4.60 -3.64 -4.05
CA CYS A 547 3.54 -3.79 -5.06
C CYS A 547 2.66 -2.54 -5.21
N ASN A 548 2.74 -1.61 -4.25
CA ASN A 548 2.10 -0.30 -4.34
C ASN A 548 2.96 0.69 -5.15
N ASP A 549 2.48 1.92 -5.24
CA ASP A 549 3.11 3.04 -5.95
C ASP A 549 4.61 3.24 -5.64
N GLY A 550 5.09 2.84 -4.46
CA GLY A 550 6.52 2.87 -4.13
C GLY A 550 7.41 1.99 -5.03
N GLY A 551 6.85 1.03 -5.76
CA GLY A 551 7.55 0.23 -6.78
C GLY A 551 7.34 0.70 -8.22
N LEU A 552 6.43 1.65 -8.47
CA LEU A 552 5.99 2.02 -9.83
C LEU A 552 7.14 2.56 -10.71
N SER A 553 8.07 3.32 -10.12
CA SER A 553 9.20 3.91 -10.86
C SER A 553 10.15 2.86 -11.44
N LEU A 554 10.27 1.68 -10.81
CA LEU A 554 11.02 0.56 -11.38
C LEU A 554 10.37 0.10 -12.69
N GLY A 555 9.05 -0.08 -12.66
CA GLY A 555 8.27 -0.47 -13.83
C GLY A 555 8.34 0.54 -14.96
N GLN A 556 8.22 1.83 -14.65
CA GLN A 556 8.43 2.92 -15.61
C GLN A 556 9.82 2.86 -16.26
N ALA A 557 10.87 2.56 -15.49
CA ALA A 557 12.24 2.55 -16.00
C ALA A 557 12.52 1.40 -16.98
N VAL A 558 11.84 0.26 -16.82
CA VAL A 558 12.07 -0.96 -17.62
C VAL A 558 11.03 -1.18 -18.72
N TYR A 559 9.85 -0.57 -18.60
CA TYR A 559 8.79 -0.69 -19.60
C TYR A 559 9.17 0.09 -20.86
N ALA A 560 9.08 -0.57 -22.01
CA ALA A 560 9.30 0.04 -23.31
C ALA A 560 7.94 0.17 -24.02
N PRO A 561 7.32 1.35 -24.02
CA PRO A 561 6.03 1.56 -24.68
C PRO A 561 6.12 1.57 -26.20
#